data_AF-A0A9N9NFN8-F1
#
_entry.id   AF-A0A9N9NFN8-F1
#
_cell.length_a   1.000
_cell.length_b   1.000
_cell.length_c   1.000
_cell.angle_alpha   90.00
_cell.angle_beta   90.00
_cell.angle_gamma   90.00
#
_symmetry.space_group_name_H-M   'P 1'
#
loop_
_entity.id
_entity.type
_entity.pdbx_description
1 polymer ?
#
loop_
_entity_poly.entity_id
_entity_poly.type
_entity_poly.pdbx_seq_one_letter_code
_entity_poly.pdbx_strand_id
1 'polypeptide(L)'
;MLTDEPEVIFSSNGYVEYQKGNMPLIVCIPHGGRQRPPEVLNRENSSKTITKNDLYIQEIGKDLKKEIIKLKSQPYLIVNHLHRSKLDVNCKLEEGSSAPETKKAWEEYHNFIS
;
A
#
# COMPACT_ATOMS: atom_id res chain seq x y z
N MET A 1 -9.64 -13.63 22.49
CA MET A 1 -9.83 -12.20 22.18
C MET A 1 -8.98 -11.92 20.95
N LEU A 2 -9.50 -11.18 19.96
CA LEU A 2 -8.61 -10.67 18.89
C LEU A 2 -7.54 -9.84 19.58
N THR A 3 -6.27 -10.07 19.23
CA THR A 3 -5.17 -9.28 19.77
C THR A 3 -5.40 -7.82 19.37
N ASP A 4 -5.19 -6.89 20.29
CA ASP A 4 -5.41 -5.45 20.03
C ASP A 4 -4.51 -4.91 18.90
N GLU A 5 -3.40 -5.61 18.61
CA GLU A 5 -2.45 -5.27 17.55
C GLU A 5 -2.40 -6.40 16.49
N PRO A 6 -2.59 -6.09 15.20
CA PRO A 6 -2.34 -7.03 14.10
C PRO A 6 -0.88 -7.45 14.05
N GLU A 7 -0.60 -8.66 13.57
CA GLU A 7 0.72 -8.97 13.01
C GLU A 7 0.95 -8.06 11.79
N VAL A 8 2.00 -7.24 11.84
CA VAL A 8 2.40 -6.33 10.77
C VAL A 8 3.71 -6.82 10.16
N ILE A 9 3.70 -7.02 8.84
CA ILE A 9 4.85 -7.45 8.04
C ILE A 9 5.13 -6.34 7.04
N PHE A 10 6.39 -5.93 6.93
CA PHE A 10 6.83 -4.97 5.92
C PHE A 10 7.54 -5.68 4.76
N SER A 11 7.48 -5.08 3.58
CA SER A 11 8.33 -5.46 2.45
C SER A 11 9.81 -5.31 2.79
N SER A 12 10.69 -5.94 2.01
CA SER A 12 12.14 -5.91 2.23
C SER A 12 12.74 -4.50 2.33
N ASN A 13 12.13 -3.53 1.65
CA ASN A 13 12.51 -2.11 1.65
C ASN A 13 11.63 -1.22 2.55
N GLY A 14 10.65 -1.78 3.27
CA GLY A 14 9.77 -1.04 4.17
C GLY A 14 8.70 -0.16 3.48
N TYR A 15 8.58 -0.21 2.16
CA TYR A 15 7.63 0.62 1.41
C TYR A 15 6.21 0.07 1.38
N VAL A 16 6.03 -1.23 1.63
CA VAL A 16 4.73 -1.88 1.67
C VAL A 16 4.51 -2.47 3.05
N GLU A 17 3.32 -2.25 3.58
CA GLU A 17 2.87 -2.81 4.85
C GLU A 17 1.73 -3.78 4.60
N TYR A 18 1.87 -4.98 5.16
CA TYR A 18 0.83 -5.99 5.25
C TYR A 18 0.41 -6.14 6.70
N GLN A 19 -0.87 -5.96 6.98
CA GLN A 19 -1.45 -6.29 8.28
C GLN A 19 -2.31 -7.53 8.13
N LYS A 20 -1.97 -8.59 8.88
CA LYS A 20 -2.69 -9.85 8.85
C LYS A 20 -4.14 -9.68 9.33
N GLY A 21 -5.05 -10.37 8.67
CA GLY A 21 -6.47 -10.43 8.98
C GLY A 21 -6.92 -11.85 9.32
N ASN A 22 -8.22 -12.02 9.56
CA ASN A 22 -8.84 -13.31 9.89
C ASN A 22 -10.19 -13.55 9.18
N MET A 23 -10.49 -12.73 8.17
CA MET A 23 -11.73 -12.82 7.38
C MET A 23 -11.39 -12.79 5.87
N PRO A 24 -12.29 -13.25 4.99
CA PRO A 24 -12.06 -13.27 3.54
C PRO A 24 -12.25 -11.88 2.91
N LEU A 25 -11.54 -10.87 3.43
CA LEU A 25 -11.53 -9.50 2.93
C LEU A 25 -10.11 -8.94 2.99
N ILE A 26 -9.60 -8.55 1.83
CA ILE A 26 -8.34 -7.81 1.69
C ILE A 26 -8.68 -6.38 1.29
N VAL A 27 -8.19 -5.41 2.07
CA VAL A 27 -8.33 -3.98 1.80
C VAL A 27 -6.99 -3.46 1.29
N CYS A 28 -6.97 -3.01 0.03
CA CYS A 28 -5.80 -2.47 -0.64
C CYS A 28 -5.81 -0.94 -0.60
N ILE A 29 -4.71 -0.33 -0.15
CA ILE A 29 -4.51 1.13 -0.09
C ILE A 29 -3.31 1.51 -0.98
N PRO A 30 -3.52 1.68 -2.29
CA PRO A 30 -2.42 1.85 -3.24
C PRO A 30 -1.86 3.28 -3.27
N HIS A 31 -2.69 4.31 -3.05
CA HIS A 31 -2.36 5.71 -3.37
C HIS A 31 -2.45 6.67 -2.17
N GLY A 32 -2.19 6.18 -0.95
CA GLY A 32 -2.20 7.01 0.26
C GLY A 32 -0.82 7.41 0.78
N GLY A 33 0.25 6.81 0.25
CA GLY A 33 1.62 6.92 0.76
C GLY A 33 2.19 8.34 0.77
N ARG A 34 2.90 8.72 1.83
CA ARG A 34 3.49 10.06 1.97
C ARG A 34 5.00 10.06 1.76
N GLN A 35 5.63 8.89 1.73
CA GLN A 35 7.08 8.79 1.62
C GLN A 35 7.52 9.24 0.23
N ARG A 36 8.50 10.16 0.20
CA ARG A 36 9.18 10.62 -1.01
C ARG A 36 10.69 10.58 -0.75
N PRO A 37 11.28 9.40 -0.56
CA PRO A 37 12.73 9.31 -0.37
C PRO A 37 13.44 9.97 -1.56
N PRO A 38 14.41 10.86 -1.33
CA PRO A 38 15.11 11.57 -2.41
C PRO A 38 15.85 10.63 -3.37
N GLU A 39 16.33 9.49 -2.87
CA GLU A 39 17.02 8.45 -3.62
C GLU A 39 16.10 7.66 -4.57
N VAL A 40 14.80 7.59 -4.27
CA VAL A 40 13.83 6.93 -5.14
C VAL A 40 13.41 7.91 -6.23
N LEU A 41 13.66 7.58 -7.49
CA LEU A 41 13.27 8.44 -8.61
C LEU A 41 11.74 8.56 -8.72
N ASN A 42 11.27 9.70 -9.24
CA ASN A 42 9.87 9.79 -9.62
C ASN A 42 9.60 8.87 -10.83
N ARG A 43 8.38 8.36 -10.95
CA ARG A 43 7.93 7.69 -12.17
C ARG A 43 8.01 8.66 -13.35
N GLU A 44 8.27 8.13 -14.54
CA GLU A 44 8.37 8.95 -15.74
C GLU A 44 7.09 9.77 -15.93
N ASN A 45 7.27 11.09 -15.91
CA ASN A 45 6.19 12.06 -16.04
C ASN A 45 5.85 12.25 -17.52
N SER A 46 5.19 11.26 -18.12
CA SER A 46 4.37 11.55 -19.31
C SER A 46 3.28 12.55 -18.91
N SER A 47 2.78 13.35 -19.85
CA SER A 47 1.69 14.31 -19.59
C SER A 47 0.38 13.64 -19.12
N LYS A 48 0.29 12.30 -19.19
CA LYS A 48 -0.86 11.49 -18.77
C LYS A 48 -0.65 10.82 -17.41
N THR A 49 0.54 10.92 -16.81
CA THR A 49 0.85 10.27 -15.53
C THR A 49 0.12 10.97 -14.37
N ILE A 50 -0.83 10.27 -13.74
CA ILE A 50 -1.45 10.77 -12.50
C ILE A 50 -0.48 10.51 -11.35
N THR A 51 -0.12 11.59 -10.64
CA THR A 51 0.87 11.54 -9.54
C THR A 51 0.28 11.97 -8.19
N LYS A 52 -0.95 12.47 -8.17
CA LYS A 52 -1.63 12.87 -6.93
C LYS A 52 -2.16 11.64 -6.21
N ASN A 53 -1.98 11.64 -4.90
CA ASN A 53 -2.58 10.66 -4.01
C ASN A 53 -4.10 10.79 -3.95
N ASP A 54 -4.73 9.68 -3.58
CA ASP A 54 -6.12 9.66 -3.15
C ASP A 54 -6.15 10.21 -1.72
N LEU A 55 -6.65 11.44 -1.56
CA LEU A 55 -6.65 12.11 -0.27
C LEU A 55 -7.43 11.29 0.77
N TYR A 56 -6.88 11.22 1.98
CA TYR A 56 -7.46 10.53 3.14
C TYR A 56 -7.59 9.01 3.04
N ILE A 57 -7.11 8.36 1.97
CA ILE A 57 -7.35 6.93 1.77
C ILE A 57 -6.68 6.03 2.83
N GLN A 58 -5.55 6.45 3.42
CA GLN A 58 -4.95 5.71 4.54
C GLN A 58 -5.81 5.79 5.80
N GLU A 59 -6.34 6.97 6.11
CA GLU A 59 -7.22 7.21 7.24
C GLU A 59 -8.53 6.44 7.08
N ILE A 60 -9.15 6.50 5.90
CA ILE A 60 -10.37 5.75 5.57
C ILE A 60 -10.15 4.24 5.74
N GLY A 61 -9.03 3.71 5.24
CA GLY A 61 -8.74 2.27 5.39
C GLY A 61 -8.50 1.84 6.83
N LYS A 62 -7.84 2.68 7.65
CA LYS A 62 -7.68 2.45 9.09
C LYS A 62 -9.02 2.50 9.82
N ASP A 63 -9.88 3.46 9.49
CA ASP A 63 -11.19 3.60 10.12
C ASP A 63 -12.14 2.46 9.71
N LEU A 64 -12.14 2.05 8.44
CA LEU A 64 -12.85 0.85 7.98
C LEU A 64 -12.42 -0.39 8.79
N LYS A 65 -11.11 -0.59 8.96
CA LYS A 65 -10.58 -1.69 9.77
C LYS A 65 -11.08 -1.61 11.22
N LYS A 66 -11.06 -0.43 11.85
CA LYS A 66 -11.60 -0.24 13.21
C LYS A 66 -13.07 -0.60 13.31
N GLU A 67 -13.89 -0.20 12.35
CA GLU A 67 -15.32 -0.55 12.34
C GLU A 67 -15.54 -2.06 12.21
N ILE A 68 -14.75 -2.76 11.38
CA ILE A 68 -14.85 -4.21 11.24
C ILE A 68 -14.40 -4.94 12.52
N ILE A 69 -13.39 -4.43 13.24
CA ILE A 69 -12.95 -4.98 14.53
C ILE A 69 -14.07 -4.96 15.58
N LYS A 70 -14.96 -3.96 15.55
CA LYS A 70 -16.15 -3.92 16.42
C LYS A 70 -17.08 -5.10 16.16
N LEU A 71 -17.10 -5.63 14.93
CA LEU A 71 -17.83 -6.83 14.52
C LEU A 71 -17.09 -8.14 14.84
N LYS A 72 -16.02 -8.08 15.64
CA LYS A 72 -15.19 -9.24 16.03
C LYS A 72 -14.54 -9.95 14.83
N SER A 73 -14.26 -9.22 13.76
CA SER A 73 -13.53 -9.68 12.57
C SER A 73 -12.42 -8.69 12.21
N GLN A 74 -11.51 -9.07 11.33
CA GLN A 74 -10.40 -8.23 10.92
C GLN A 74 -10.05 -8.48 9.45
N PRO A 75 -10.12 -7.45 8.58
CA PRO A 75 -9.65 -7.58 7.21
C PRO A 75 -8.13 -7.65 7.18
N TYR A 76 -7.61 -8.28 6.14
CA TYR A 76 -6.22 -8.06 5.74
C TYR A 76 -6.10 -6.64 5.19
N LEU A 77 -4.99 -5.96 5.47
CA LEU A 77 -4.72 -4.61 4.99
C LEU A 77 -3.39 -4.59 4.26
N ILE A 78 -3.34 -4.02 3.06
CA ILE A 78 -2.10 -3.82 2.30
C ILE A 78 -1.97 -2.34 1.99
N VAL A 79 -0.88 -1.72 2.41
CA VAL A 79 -0.66 -0.28 2.29
C VAL A 79 0.65 0.00 1.57
N ASN A 80 0.59 0.76 0.48
CA ASN A 80 1.76 1.37 -0.11
C ASN A 80 2.08 2.70 0.59
N HIS A 81 3.28 2.82 1.14
CA HIS A 81 3.76 4.01 1.85
C HIS A 81 4.47 5.02 0.95
N LEU A 82 4.90 4.60 -0.24
CA LEU A 82 5.44 5.51 -1.25
C LEU A 82 4.34 6.39 -1.83
N HIS A 83 4.65 7.67 -2.01
CA HIS A 83 3.78 8.59 -2.72
C HIS A 83 3.54 8.12 -4.15
N ARG A 84 2.33 8.37 -4.69
CA ARG A 84 1.96 7.91 -6.05
C ARG A 84 2.92 8.41 -7.14
N SER A 85 3.61 9.54 -6.93
CA SER A 85 4.66 10.01 -7.84
C SER A 85 5.91 9.13 -7.89
N LYS A 86 6.15 8.29 -6.88
CA LYS A 86 7.29 7.36 -6.77
C LYS A 86 6.91 5.95 -7.23
N LEU A 87 5.72 5.48 -6.83
CA LEU A 87 5.23 4.15 -7.14
C LEU A 87 3.70 4.18 -7.30
N ASP A 88 3.19 3.62 -8.39
CA ASP A 88 1.77 3.37 -8.61
C ASP A 88 1.54 1.86 -8.74
N VAL A 89 1.21 1.22 -7.62
CA VAL A 89 0.94 -0.22 -7.56
C VAL A 89 -0.35 -0.65 -8.26
N ASN A 90 -1.17 0.31 -8.70
CA ASN A 90 -2.40 0.07 -9.47
C ASN A 90 -2.21 0.26 -10.99
N CYS A 91 -0.94 0.33 -11.44
CA CYS A 91 -0.54 0.27 -12.83
C CYS A 91 0.28 -1.01 -13.10
N LYS A 92 0.49 -1.35 -14.38
CA LYS A 92 1.46 -2.38 -14.76
C LYS A 92 2.86 -2.01 -14.24
N LEU A 93 3.68 -3.00 -13.90
CA LEU A 93 5.02 -2.81 -13.33
C LEU A 93 5.84 -1.71 -14.03
N GLU A 94 5.92 -1.76 -15.36
CA GLU A 94 6.73 -0.83 -16.17
C GLU A 94 6.16 0.61 -16.23
N GLU A 95 4.87 0.81 -15.92
CA GLU A 95 4.22 2.13 -15.86
C GLU A 95 4.16 2.66 -14.41
N GLY A 96 4.05 1.73 -13.47
CA GLY A 96 3.89 1.96 -12.05
C GLY A 96 5.21 2.13 -11.31
N SER A 97 6.35 1.82 -11.93
CA SER A 97 7.67 1.85 -11.31
C SER A 97 8.74 2.28 -12.32
N SER A 98 9.76 3.00 -11.85
CA SER A 98 10.86 3.50 -12.70
C SER A 98 12.25 3.02 -12.28
N ALA A 99 12.37 2.28 -11.17
CA ALA A 99 13.66 1.87 -10.64
C ALA A 99 13.59 0.48 -9.98
N PRO A 100 14.71 -0.27 -9.87
CA PRO A 100 14.70 -1.62 -9.29
C PRO A 100 14.05 -1.71 -7.91
N GLU A 101 14.27 -0.72 -7.03
CA GLU A 101 13.70 -0.68 -5.69
C GLU A 101 12.19 -0.48 -5.68
N THR A 102 11.65 0.31 -6.62
CA THR A 102 10.20 0.51 -6.78
C THR A 102 9.56 -0.67 -7.49
N LYS A 103 10.29 -1.37 -8.39
CA LYS A 103 9.84 -2.63 -8.98
C LYS A 103 9.72 -3.71 -7.93
N LYS A 104 10.69 -3.79 -7.02
CA LYS A 104 10.65 -4.73 -5.90
C LYS A 104 9.47 -4.46 -4.95
N ALA A 105 9.24 -3.19 -4.59
CA ALA A 105 8.08 -2.81 -3.80
C ALA A 105 6.75 -3.14 -4.51
N TRP A 106 6.66 -2.95 -5.82
CA TRP A 106 5.50 -3.35 -6.62
C TRP A 106 5.25 -4.87 -6.51
N GLU A 107 6.27 -5.68 -6.75
CA GLU A 107 6.17 -7.15 -6.66
C GLU A 107 5.74 -7.60 -5.27
N GLU A 108 6.34 -7.05 -4.22
CA GLU A 108 6.00 -7.39 -2.84
C GLU A 108 4.58 -6.96 -2.47
N TYR A 109 4.10 -5.81 -2.97
CA TYR A 109 2.71 -5.40 -2.81
C TYR A 109 1.74 -6.41 -3.40
N HIS A 110 2.01 -6.89 -4.63
CA HIS A 110 1.14 -7.87 -5.29
C HIS A 110 1.27 -9.27 -4.68
N ASN A 111 2.45 -9.66 -4.20
CA ASN A 111 2.64 -10.91 -3.46
C ASN A 111 1.87 -10.95 -2.14
N PHE A 112 1.58 -9.80 -1.52
CA PHE A 112 0.73 -9.76 -0.33
C PHE A 112 -0.77 -9.96 -0.63
N ILE A 113 -1.20 -9.85 -1.89
CA ILE A 113 -2.60 -10.03 -2.30
C ILE A 113 -2.97 -11.51 -2.42
N SER A 114 -2.02 -12.39 -2.76
CA SER A 114 -2.26 -13.80 -3.10
C SER A 114 -1.18 -14.74 -2.61
#